data_AF-X1DNU0-F1
#
_entry.id   AF-X1DNU0-F1
#
_cell.length_a   1.000
_cell.length_b   1.000
_cell.length_c   1.000
_cell.angle_alpha   90.00
_cell.angle_beta   90.00
_cell.angle_gamma   90.00
#
_symmetry.space_group_name_H-M   'P 1'
#
loop_
_entity.id
_entity.type
_entity.pdbx_description
1 polymer ?
#
loop_
_entity_poly.entity_id
_entity_poly.type
_entity_poly.pdbx_seq_one_letter_code
_entity_poly.pdbx_strand_id
1 'polypeptide(L)'
;MTKLHVKNGFVFDPINSIEGEKKDILIEDGKVVDKFVSSSDIREIDAKGKTVIPAALEIHAHVASQQLNWVRLLGSNNQDFQNQWNGLTLNTIAKNYVSNGYTFILEANVFPSLTKQTIFDLKRLPVLDKAFLLNTSNLWALELEFQKEMIEEGAVLLSNLLEKVKGFGLKAYNPFEAEYWNWKVVRKNLTDKGRLFNFAPMDVYEKLPRFVEHLGLPHSIHAHIEGYESQYSKENLFATLNKVKSLGLKPNPKNDLGIKRSQIFHLAHASSYNIDGDNSELINFYNENQDFDMDLGFIGFNTINPLITSDRHLINKLNNSPNPYKLIRSSVESEGDSFATLRKFSKKKKDDCVMWANAIILALNISPWQLQYSVNYPNYADITNLPEIASWLISYEARKQFMKDIDTSFLKDSTLVNNEKVLTFNDFTILTRSSP
;
A
#
# COMPACT_ATOMS: atom_id res chain seq x y z
N MET A 1 -28.37 -6.62 -22.50
CA MET A 1 -27.70 -7.60 -21.63
C MET A 1 -26.36 -7.91 -22.25
N THR A 2 -25.28 -7.86 -21.48
CA THR A 2 -23.94 -8.10 -22.02
C THR A 2 -23.51 -9.49 -21.58
N LYS A 3 -23.43 -10.43 -22.53
CA LYS A 3 -22.96 -11.80 -22.28
C LYS A 3 -21.58 -11.99 -22.90
N LEU A 4 -20.64 -12.50 -22.10
CA LEU A 4 -19.29 -12.85 -22.53
C LEU A 4 -18.99 -14.30 -22.21
N HIS A 5 -18.46 -15.03 -23.19
CA HIS A 5 -17.94 -16.39 -23.02
C HIS A 5 -16.44 -16.38 -23.30
N VAL A 6 -15.63 -16.45 -22.24
CA VAL A 6 -14.17 -16.59 -22.35
C VAL A 6 -13.84 -18.07 -22.43
N LYS A 7 -13.28 -18.50 -23.55
CA LYS A 7 -13.06 -19.91 -23.88
C LYS A 7 -11.61 -20.31 -23.86
N ASN A 8 -11.33 -21.58 -23.55
CA ASN A 8 -10.03 -22.23 -23.74
C ASN A 8 -8.84 -21.65 -22.95
N GLY A 9 -9.09 -20.81 -21.94
CA GLY A 9 -8.03 -20.22 -21.12
C GLY A 9 -7.54 -21.17 -20.02
N PHE A 10 -6.30 -20.97 -19.57
CA PHE A 10 -5.79 -21.57 -18.34
C PHE A 10 -6.16 -20.67 -17.16
N VAL A 11 -7.12 -21.12 -16.36
CA VAL A 11 -7.69 -20.33 -15.27
C VAL A 11 -6.83 -20.47 -14.01
N PHE A 12 -6.52 -19.35 -13.36
CA PHE A 12 -5.98 -19.34 -11.99
C PHE A 12 -6.92 -18.53 -11.10
N ASP A 13 -7.47 -19.18 -10.09
CA ASP A 13 -8.37 -18.59 -9.11
C ASP A 13 -8.07 -19.22 -7.73
N PRO A 14 -7.12 -18.64 -6.98
CA PRO A 14 -6.63 -19.23 -5.74
C PRO A 14 -7.72 -19.40 -4.66
N ILE A 15 -8.69 -18.48 -4.60
CA ILE A 15 -9.81 -18.55 -3.63
C ILE A 15 -10.64 -19.81 -3.87
N ASN A 16 -10.82 -20.17 -5.15
CA ASN A 16 -11.56 -21.37 -5.55
C ASN A 16 -10.65 -22.58 -5.80
N SER A 17 -9.38 -22.52 -5.41
CA SER A 17 -8.39 -23.60 -5.57
C SER A 17 -8.19 -24.07 -7.01
N ILE A 18 -8.30 -23.16 -7.99
CA ILE A 18 -8.09 -23.46 -9.41
C ILE A 18 -6.69 -23.01 -9.82
N GLU A 19 -5.85 -23.94 -10.27
CA GLU A 19 -4.46 -23.66 -10.65
C GLU A 19 -4.13 -24.18 -12.05
N GLY A 20 -4.24 -23.30 -13.05
CA GLY A 20 -3.86 -23.58 -14.43
C GLY A 20 -4.80 -24.53 -15.18
N GLU A 21 -6.02 -24.73 -14.69
CA GLU A 21 -7.00 -25.60 -15.33
C GLU A 21 -7.58 -24.98 -16.60
N LYS A 22 -7.77 -25.79 -17.64
CA LYS A 22 -8.44 -25.31 -18.86
C LYS A 22 -9.96 -25.24 -18.62
N LYS A 23 -10.48 -24.04 -18.40
CA LYS A 23 -11.89 -23.81 -18.06
C LYS A 23 -12.44 -22.58 -18.78
N ASP A 24 -13.73 -22.60 -19.06
CA ASP A 24 -14.45 -21.48 -19.65
C ASP A 24 -15.04 -20.60 -18.55
N ILE A 25 -15.06 -19.28 -18.76
CA ILE A 25 -15.68 -18.32 -17.86
C ILE A 25 -16.87 -17.67 -18.57
N LEU A 26 -18.04 -17.74 -17.93
CA LEU A 26 -19.27 -17.13 -18.43
C LEU A 26 -19.57 -15.88 -17.60
N ILE A 27 -19.85 -14.77 -18.29
CA ILE A 27 -20.18 -13.50 -17.66
C ILE A 27 -21.50 -13.00 -18.25
N GLU A 28 -22.48 -12.69 -17.41
CA GLU A 28 -23.76 -12.13 -17.80
C GLU A 28 -24.05 -10.90 -16.92
N ASP A 29 -24.30 -9.77 -17.58
CA ASP A 29 -24.63 -8.48 -16.94
C ASP A 29 -23.64 -8.07 -15.83
N GLY A 30 -22.35 -8.29 -16.10
CA GLY A 30 -21.25 -7.89 -15.22
C GLY A 30 -20.94 -8.88 -14.09
N LYS A 31 -21.61 -10.04 -14.05
CA LYS A 31 -21.37 -11.08 -13.03
C LYS A 31 -20.90 -12.37 -13.67
N VAL A 32 -20.01 -13.09 -12.99
CA VAL A 32 -19.65 -14.46 -13.35
C VAL A 32 -20.85 -15.38 -13.03
N VAL A 33 -21.25 -16.23 -13.97
CA VAL A 33 -22.41 -17.12 -13.86
C VAL A 33 -22.08 -18.56 -14.22
N ASP A 34 -22.80 -19.53 -13.66
CA ASP A 34 -22.62 -20.95 -14.00
C ASP A 34 -23.19 -21.30 -15.38
N LYS A 35 -24.23 -20.57 -15.81
CA LYS A 35 -24.89 -20.72 -17.11
C LYS A 35 -25.57 -19.43 -17.52
N PHE A 36 -25.67 -19.18 -18.83
CA PHE A 36 -26.48 -18.08 -19.35
C PHE A 36 -27.97 -18.34 -19.18
N VAL A 37 -28.75 -17.28 -18.92
CA VAL A 37 -30.23 -17.37 -18.88
C VAL A 37 -30.80 -17.72 -20.26
N SER A 38 -30.18 -17.24 -21.35
CA SER A 38 -30.51 -17.63 -22.73
C SER A 38 -29.27 -17.73 -23.60
N SER A 39 -29.35 -18.50 -24.70
CA SER A 39 -28.22 -18.75 -25.60
C SER A 39 -28.07 -17.74 -26.76
N SER A 40 -28.77 -16.60 -26.71
CA SER A 40 -28.64 -15.53 -27.71
C SER A 40 -27.66 -14.44 -27.27
N ASP A 41 -27.06 -13.75 -28.26
CA ASP A 41 -26.26 -12.54 -28.10
C ASP A 41 -25.00 -12.69 -27.21
N ILE A 42 -24.36 -13.86 -27.30
CA ILE A 42 -23.13 -14.17 -26.57
C ILE A 42 -21.93 -13.67 -27.38
N ARG A 43 -21.14 -12.78 -26.81
CA ARG A 43 -19.84 -12.40 -27.37
C ARG A 43 -18.77 -13.35 -26.87
N GLU A 44 -18.01 -13.92 -27.78
CA GLU A 44 -16.97 -14.90 -27.46
C GLU A 44 -15.58 -14.25 -27.42
N ILE A 45 -14.73 -14.72 -26.50
CA ILE A 45 -13.32 -14.35 -26.39
C ILE A 45 -12.52 -15.66 -26.34
N ASP A 46 -11.68 -15.90 -27.36
CA ASP A 46 -10.79 -17.07 -27.38
C ASP A 46 -9.49 -16.78 -26.60
N ALA A 47 -9.35 -17.45 -25.46
CA ALA A 47 -8.20 -17.39 -24.57
C ALA A 47 -7.26 -18.60 -24.73
N LYS A 48 -7.35 -19.35 -25.85
CA LYS A 48 -6.41 -20.45 -26.14
C LYS A 48 -4.95 -19.99 -26.01
N GLY A 49 -4.19 -20.70 -25.19
CA GLY A 49 -2.77 -20.42 -24.92
C GLY A 49 -2.54 -19.18 -24.03
N LYS A 50 -3.59 -18.62 -23.42
CA LYS A 50 -3.51 -17.48 -22.51
C LYS A 50 -3.93 -17.91 -21.10
N THR A 51 -3.41 -17.20 -20.11
CA THR A 51 -3.88 -17.29 -18.73
C THR A 51 -5.12 -16.40 -18.55
N VAL A 52 -6.05 -16.86 -17.72
CA VAL A 52 -7.27 -16.12 -17.33
C VAL A 52 -7.29 -16.06 -15.81
N ILE A 53 -7.19 -14.85 -15.26
CA ILE A 53 -7.08 -14.63 -13.82
C ILE A 53 -8.03 -13.49 -13.40
N PRO A 54 -8.45 -13.44 -12.12
CA PRO A 54 -9.16 -12.28 -11.59
C PRO A 54 -8.39 -10.97 -11.81
N ALA A 55 -9.13 -9.88 -11.87
CA ALA A 55 -8.52 -8.56 -11.97
C ALA A 55 -7.76 -8.22 -10.68
N ALA A 56 -6.61 -7.55 -10.82
CA ALA A 56 -5.78 -7.12 -9.70
C ALA A 56 -6.42 -5.95 -8.94
N LEU A 57 -6.09 -5.88 -7.65
CA LEU A 57 -6.58 -4.88 -6.72
C LEU A 57 -5.40 -4.08 -6.17
N GLU A 58 -5.43 -2.76 -6.34
CA GLU A 58 -4.45 -1.84 -5.75
C GLU A 58 -5.02 -1.34 -4.42
N ILE A 59 -4.41 -1.76 -3.31
CA ILE A 59 -4.85 -1.34 -1.97
C ILE A 59 -3.98 -0.23 -1.36
N HIS A 60 -2.94 0.22 -2.07
CA HIS A 60 -2.12 1.34 -1.59
C HIS A 60 -1.56 2.22 -2.72
N ALA A 61 -2.30 3.28 -3.05
CA ALA A 61 -1.83 4.29 -3.98
C ALA A 61 -2.19 5.73 -3.56
N HIS A 62 -1.54 6.68 -4.22
CA HIS A 62 -1.80 8.11 -4.18
C HIS A 62 -2.18 8.61 -5.58
N VAL A 63 -3.48 8.60 -5.90
CA VAL A 63 -4.02 8.90 -7.23
C VAL A 63 -5.04 10.04 -7.25
N ALA A 64 -5.58 10.42 -6.09
CA ALA A 64 -6.67 11.38 -5.96
C ALA A 64 -6.50 12.23 -4.70
N SER A 65 -5.29 12.76 -4.50
CA SER A 65 -4.91 13.58 -3.34
C SER A 65 -4.49 15.00 -3.75
N GLN A 66 -4.57 15.94 -2.82
CA GLN A 66 -4.07 17.31 -3.04
C GLN A 66 -2.56 17.31 -3.36
N GLN A 67 -1.84 16.39 -2.72
CA GLN A 67 -0.42 16.19 -2.86
C GLN A 67 -0.06 15.72 -4.27
N LEU A 68 -0.89 14.90 -4.92
CA LEU A 68 -0.69 14.53 -6.32
C LEU A 68 -0.76 15.74 -7.25
N ASN A 69 -1.67 16.69 -6.99
CA ASN A 69 -1.72 17.94 -7.75
C ASN A 69 -0.46 18.79 -7.55
N TRP A 70 0.15 18.78 -6.35
CA TRP A 70 1.45 19.41 -6.12
C TRP A 70 2.57 18.71 -6.86
N VAL A 71 2.58 17.38 -6.93
CA VAL A 71 3.55 16.63 -7.74
C VAL A 71 3.42 17.00 -9.22
N ARG A 72 2.18 17.10 -9.75
CA ARG A 72 1.93 17.56 -11.13
C ARG A 72 2.51 18.95 -11.37
N LEU A 73 2.34 19.87 -10.41
CA LEU A 73 2.91 21.22 -10.45
C LEU A 73 4.44 21.22 -10.41
N LEU A 74 5.05 20.45 -9.49
CA LEU A 74 6.50 20.34 -9.38
C LEU A 74 7.14 19.73 -10.62
N GLY A 75 6.46 18.77 -11.24
CA GLY A 75 6.88 18.09 -12.44
C GLY A 75 6.59 18.83 -13.74
N SER A 76 5.82 19.93 -13.74
CA SER A 76 5.32 20.57 -14.97
C SER A 76 6.45 21.01 -15.91
N ASN A 77 7.57 21.49 -15.35
CA ASN A 77 8.72 21.98 -16.09
C ASN A 77 9.93 21.01 -16.04
N ASN A 78 9.72 19.78 -15.58
CA ASN A 78 10.76 18.76 -15.48
C ASN A 78 10.58 17.73 -16.60
N GLN A 79 11.49 17.72 -17.58
CA GLN A 79 11.39 16.84 -18.75
C GLN A 79 11.48 15.35 -18.38
N ASP A 80 12.35 14.96 -17.44
CA ASP A 80 12.44 13.58 -16.95
C ASP A 80 11.08 13.14 -16.39
N PHE A 81 10.42 14.02 -15.63
CA PHE A 81 9.10 13.75 -15.07
C PHE A 81 8.04 13.63 -16.16
N GLN A 82 8.01 14.55 -17.13
CA GLN A 82 7.02 14.50 -18.22
C GLN A 82 7.18 13.21 -19.05
N ASN A 83 8.41 12.81 -19.35
CA ASN A 83 8.69 11.59 -20.11
C ASN A 83 8.32 10.32 -19.33
N GLN A 84 8.66 10.26 -18.03
CA GLN A 84 8.38 9.09 -17.21
C GLN A 84 6.89 8.96 -16.87
N TRP A 85 6.24 10.06 -16.49
CA TRP A 85 4.92 10.03 -15.85
C TRP A 85 3.79 10.59 -16.71
N ASN A 86 4.10 11.16 -17.87
CA ASN A 86 3.12 11.77 -18.78
C ASN A 86 2.16 12.73 -18.04
N GLY A 87 2.73 13.58 -17.19
CA GLY A 87 2.01 14.57 -16.40
C GLY A 87 1.11 14.02 -15.28
N LEU A 88 1.13 12.71 -15.00
CA LEU A 88 0.26 12.05 -14.01
C LEU A 88 -1.23 12.38 -14.18
N THR A 89 -1.71 12.52 -15.41
CA THR A 89 -3.14 12.77 -15.64
C THR A 89 -3.97 11.57 -15.17
N LEU A 90 -5.19 11.80 -14.68
CA LEU A 90 -6.07 10.70 -14.22
C LEU A 90 -6.35 9.68 -15.34
N ASN A 91 -6.45 10.14 -16.60
CA ASN A 91 -6.60 9.23 -17.75
C ASN A 91 -5.37 8.35 -17.95
N THR A 92 -4.16 8.91 -17.83
CA THR A 92 -2.92 8.13 -17.92
C THR A 92 -2.84 7.12 -16.78
N ILE A 93 -3.11 7.54 -15.55
CA ILE A 93 -3.11 6.67 -14.37
C ILE A 93 -4.06 5.49 -14.61
N ALA A 94 -5.33 5.75 -14.94
CA ALA A 94 -6.31 4.70 -15.18
C ALA A 94 -5.91 3.77 -16.33
N LYS A 95 -5.43 4.33 -17.45
CA LYS A 95 -4.96 3.53 -18.59
C LYS A 95 -3.84 2.59 -18.18
N ASN A 96 -2.86 3.07 -17.42
CA ASN A 96 -1.71 2.27 -17.01
C ASN A 96 -2.12 1.16 -16.03
N TYR A 97 -3.00 1.44 -15.07
CA TYR A 97 -3.54 0.41 -14.17
C TYR A 97 -4.36 -0.65 -14.93
N VAL A 98 -5.32 -0.24 -15.78
CA VAL A 98 -6.14 -1.16 -16.57
C VAL A 98 -5.28 -2.01 -17.52
N SER A 99 -4.25 -1.42 -18.13
CA SER A 99 -3.33 -2.15 -19.02
C SER A 99 -2.49 -3.20 -18.28
N ASN A 100 -2.30 -3.04 -16.97
CA ASN A 100 -1.66 -4.03 -16.10
C ASN A 100 -2.65 -4.98 -15.42
N GLY A 101 -3.93 -4.95 -15.82
CA GLY A 101 -4.97 -5.85 -15.35
C GLY A 101 -5.57 -5.49 -13.99
N TYR A 102 -5.43 -4.23 -13.56
CA TYR A 102 -6.09 -3.73 -12.35
C TYR A 102 -7.47 -3.17 -12.67
N THR A 103 -8.43 -3.42 -11.78
CA THR A 103 -9.78 -2.86 -11.88
C THR A 103 -10.23 -2.12 -10.62
N PHE A 104 -9.42 -2.08 -9.56
CA PHE A 104 -9.72 -1.36 -8.33
C PHE A 104 -8.52 -0.57 -7.83
N ILE A 105 -8.76 0.57 -7.20
CA ILE A 105 -7.73 1.37 -6.53
C ILE A 105 -8.21 1.97 -5.20
N LEU A 106 -7.36 1.89 -4.19
CA LEU A 106 -7.56 2.47 -2.87
C LEU A 106 -6.61 3.66 -2.67
N GLU A 107 -7.16 4.87 -2.59
CA GLU A 107 -6.38 6.04 -2.15
C GLU A 107 -6.08 5.92 -0.66
N ALA A 108 -4.80 5.82 -0.31
CA ALA A 108 -4.39 5.23 0.95
C ALA A 108 -4.24 6.22 2.12
N ASN A 109 -4.36 7.53 1.87
CA ASN A 109 -4.18 8.56 2.90
C ASN A 109 -4.97 9.84 2.59
N VAL A 110 -6.21 9.92 3.09
CA VAL A 110 -7.09 11.09 2.89
C VAL A 110 -7.38 11.76 4.22
N PHE A 111 -7.05 13.04 4.33
CA PHE A 111 -7.45 13.86 5.47
C PHE A 111 -8.96 14.14 5.42
N PRO A 112 -9.70 14.01 6.54
CA PRO A 112 -11.16 14.18 6.57
C PRO A 112 -11.65 15.48 5.90
N SER A 113 -11.03 16.62 6.20
CA SER A 113 -11.37 17.93 5.61
C SER A 113 -11.17 18.01 4.09
N LEU A 114 -10.26 17.21 3.53
CA LEU A 114 -9.92 17.20 2.11
C LEU A 114 -10.72 16.18 1.28
N THR A 115 -11.58 15.39 1.91
CA THR A 115 -12.31 14.29 1.25
C THR A 115 -13.13 14.76 0.04
N LYS A 116 -13.68 15.99 0.06
CA LYS A 116 -14.43 16.54 -1.08
C LYS A 116 -13.57 16.62 -2.35
N GLN A 117 -12.30 17.00 -2.22
CA GLN A 117 -11.37 17.04 -3.34
C GLN A 117 -11.05 15.62 -3.82
N THR A 118 -10.78 14.70 -2.90
CA THR A 118 -10.53 13.29 -3.26
C THR A 118 -11.70 12.68 -4.01
N ILE A 119 -12.95 12.87 -3.53
CA ILE A 119 -14.15 12.40 -4.25
C ILE A 119 -14.27 13.06 -5.63
N PHE A 120 -13.94 14.35 -5.75
CA PHE A 120 -13.95 15.05 -7.02
C PHE A 120 -12.96 14.45 -8.03
N ASP A 121 -11.74 14.15 -7.60
CA ASP A 121 -10.71 13.55 -8.44
C ASP A 121 -11.03 12.09 -8.75
N LEU A 122 -11.46 11.31 -7.75
CA LEU A 122 -11.89 9.93 -7.93
C LEU A 122 -13.04 9.83 -8.93
N LYS A 123 -14.07 10.69 -8.88
CA LYS A 123 -15.15 10.69 -9.89
C LYS A 123 -14.68 10.88 -11.33
N ARG A 124 -13.48 11.43 -11.53
CA ARG A 124 -12.86 11.66 -12.84
C ARG A 124 -11.82 10.62 -13.22
N LEU A 125 -11.48 9.69 -12.32
CA LEU A 125 -10.64 8.55 -12.63
C LEU A 125 -11.48 7.51 -13.42
N PRO A 126 -11.21 7.29 -14.71
CA PRO A 126 -12.05 6.43 -15.53
C PRO A 126 -11.93 4.95 -15.17
N VAL A 127 -12.96 4.17 -15.48
CA VAL A 127 -12.99 2.68 -15.49
C VAL A 127 -12.85 1.99 -14.13
N LEU A 128 -11.78 2.25 -13.39
CA LEU A 128 -11.43 1.56 -12.14
C LEU A 128 -12.53 1.72 -11.08
N ASP A 129 -12.84 0.70 -10.31
CA ASP A 129 -13.51 0.86 -9.03
C ASP A 129 -12.57 1.53 -8.03
N LYS A 130 -13.15 2.25 -7.06
CA LYS A 130 -12.37 3.19 -6.25
C LYS A 130 -12.91 3.32 -4.84
N ALA A 131 -11.99 3.45 -3.90
CA ALA A 131 -12.25 3.74 -2.51
C ALA A 131 -11.12 4.61 -1.94
N PHE A 132 -11.26 5.03 -0.69
CA PHE A 132 -10.18 5.70 0.01
C PHE A 132 -10.20 5.45 1.52
N LEU A 133 -9.03 5.52 2.14
CA LEU A 133 -8.82 5.40 3.57
C LEU A 133 -8.69 6.79 4.21
N LEU A 134 -9.42 6.99 5.31
CA LEU A 134 -9.35 8.22 6.08
C LEU A 134 -8.19 8.18 7.07
N ASN A 135 -7.33 9.19 7.03
CA ASN A 135 -6.32 9.39 8.07
C ASN A 135 -6.99 9.90 9.34
N THR A 136 -6.93 9.07 10.39
CA THR A 136 -7.55 9.40 11.68
C THR A 136 -6.58 9.37 12.84
N SER A 137 -5.29 9.09 12.57
CA SER A 137 -4.25 9.03 13.62
C SER A 137 -3.80 10.38 14.15
N ASN A 138 -4.19 11.47 13.49
CA ASN A 138 -3.79 12.83 13.85
C ASN A 138 -5.00 13.72 14.15
N LEU A 139 -6.20 13.13 14.19
CA LEU A 139 -7.44 13.88 14.33
C LEU A 139 -7.59 14.34 15.79
N TRP A 140 -7.47 15.65 16.04
CA TRP A 140 -7.53 16.19 17.41
C TRP A 140 -8.87 15.93 18.08
N ALA A 141 -9.95 15.77 17.31
CA ALA A 141 -11.26 15.42 17.84
C ALA A 141 -11.30 14.05 18.55
N LEU A 142 -10.28 13.20 18.37
CA LEU A 142 -10.12 11.91 19.06
C LEU A 142 -9.12 11.96 20.22
N GLU A 143 -8.65 13.15 20.61
CA GLU A 143 -7.64 13.31 21.66
C GLU A 143 -8.04 12.59 22.95
N LEU A 144 -9.28 12.78 23.41
CA LEU A 144 -9.77 12.23 24.66
C LEU A 144 -9.85 10.70 24.61
N GLU A 145 -10.29 10.18 23.48
CA GLU A 145 -10.45 8.75 23.20
C GLU A 145 -9.10 8.04 23.08
N PHE A 146 -8.07 8.74 22.58
CA PHE A 146 -6.70 8.23 22.61
C PHE A 146 -6.10 8.21 24.02
N GLN A 147 -6.49 9.15 24.89
CA GLN A 147 -6.01 9.21 26.28
C GLN A 147 -6.68 8.20 27.22
N LYS A 148 -7.86 7.68 26.88
CA LYS A 148 -8.72 6.90 27.79
C LYS A 148 -9.15 5.55 27.19
N GLU A 149 -9.81 4.72 27.98
CA GLU A 149 -10.45 3.47 27.50
C GLU A 149 -11.84 3.72 26.88
N MET A 150 -11.99 4.78 26.08
CA MET A 150 -13.25 5.20 25.45
C MET A 150 -13.38 4.59 24.04
N ILE A 151 -13.44 3.25 23.98
CA ILE A 151 -13.46 2.51 22.72
C ILE A 151 -14.77 2.71 21.95
N GLU A 152 -15.90 2.70 22.66
CA GLU A 152 -17.22 2.84 22.06
C GLU A 152 -17.44 4.26 21.52
N GLU A 153 -17.10 5.28 22.29
CA GLU A 153 -17.26 6.68 21.91
C GLU A 153 -16.38 7.04 20.70
N GLY A 154 -15.12 6.58 20.71
CA GLY A 154 -14.21 6.74 19.56
C GLY A 154 -14.72 6.04 18.31
N ALA A 155 -15.24 4.81 18.46
CA ALA A 155 -15.86 4.08 17.36
C ALA A 155 -17.09 4.82 16.80
N VAL A 156 -17.98 5.34 17.66
CA VAL A 156 -19.16 6.11 17.23
C VAL A 156 -18.78 7.37 16.46
N LEU A 157 -17.77 8.12 16.95
CA LEU A 157 -17.26 9.30 16.25
C LEU A 157 -16.74 8.92 14.85
N LEU A 158 -15.92 7.88 14.78
CA LEU A 158 -15.34 7.38 13.53
C LEU A 158 -16.41 6.84 12.56
N SER A 159 -17.44 6.18 13.06
CA SER A 159 -18.58 5.71 12.27
C SER A 159 -19.31 6.88 11.61
N ASN A 160 -19.67 7.89 12.41
CA ASN A 160 -20.32 9.11 11.91
C ASN A 160 -19.45 9.84 10.88
N LEU A 161 -18.13 9.89 11.12
CA LEU A 161 -17.19 10.52 10.20
C LEU A 161 -17.12 9.77 8.86
N LEU A 162 -16.91 8.44 8.91
CA LEU A 162 -16.89 7.58 7.73
C LEU A 162 -18.17 7.69 6.92
N GLU A 163 -19.34 7.66 7.57
CA GLU A 163 -20.63 7.81 6.90
C GLU A 163 -20.75 9.18 6.21
N LYS A 164 -20.34 10.26 6.90
CA LYS A 164 -20.47 11.63 6.40
C LYS A 164 -19.58 11.88 5.19
N VAL A 165 -18.34 11.38 5.21
CA VAL A 165 -17.37 11.64 4.15
C VAL A 165 -17.26 10.51 3.13
N LYS A 166 -17.93 9.37 3.35
CA LYS A 166 -17.94 8.17 2.50
C LYS A 166 -16.57 7.48 2.38
N GLY A 167 -15.81 7.46 3.49
CA GLY A 167 -14.55 6.71 3.57
C GLY A 167 -14.80 5.20 3.67
N PHE A 168 -13.88 4.41 3.12
CA PHE A 168 -13.97 2.94 3.11
C PHE A 168 -13.39 2.29 4.37
N GLY A 169 -12.33 2.89 4.92
CA GLY A 169 -11.63 2.39 6.09
C GLY A 169 -10.73 3.46 6.69
N LEU A 170 -9.89 3.05 7.64
CA LEU A 170 -9.04 3.96 8.42
C LEU A 170 -7.56 3.75 8.09
N LYS A 171 -6.81 4.86 8.14
CA LYS A 171 -5.36 4.94 7.99
C LYS A 171 -4.75 5.51 9.26
N ALA A 172 -3.74 4.84 9.77
CA ALA A 172 -2.80 5.37 10.75
C ALA A 172 -1.52 5.81 10.04
N TYR A 173 -1.08 7.04 10.27
CA TYR A 173 0.14 7.60 9.69
C TYR A 173 0.74 8.59 10.68
N ASN A 174 1.92 8.27 11.24
CA ASN A 174 2.73 9.13 12.12
C ASN A 174 1.90 9.93 13.15
N PRO A 175 1.20 9.25 14.09
CA PRO A 175 0.25 9.88 15.00
C PRO A 175 0.85 11.08 15.77
N PHE A 176 0.23 12.24 15.64
CA PHE A 176 0.55 13.48 16.35
C PHE A 176 2.01 13.95 16.19
N GLU A 177 2.73 13.52 15.15
CA GLU A 177 4.12 13.95 14.91
C GLU A 177 4.25 15.48 14.71
N ALA A 178 3.17 16.13 14.24
CA ALA A 178 3.10 17.59 14.04
C ALA A 178 3.43 18.40 15.30
N GLU A 179 3.09 17.88 16.46
CA GLU A 179 3.35 18.52 17.73
C GLU A 179 4.85 18.75 17.96
N TYR A 180 5.67 17.71 17.79
CA TYR A 180 7.13 17.80 17.96
C TYR A 180 7.75 18.68 16.89
N TRP A 181 7.20 18.62 15.68
CA TRP A 181 7.66 19.41 14.54
C TRP A 181 7.54 20.92 14.77
N ASN A 182 6.47 21.38 15.43
CA ASN A 182 6.29 22.77 15.81
C ASN A 182 7.41 23.27 16.76
N TRP A 183 8.07 22.36 17.48
CA TRP A 183 9.23 22.65 18.32
C TRP A 183 10.57 22.42 17.63
N LYS A 184 10.58 22.18 16.32
CA LYS A 184 11.76 21.82 15.52
C LYS A 184 12.46 20.57 16.04
N VAL A 185 11.70 19.66 16.64
CA VAL A 185 12.17 18.36 17.12
C VAL A 185 11.62 17.28 16.21
N VAL A 186 12.48 16.35 15.82
CA VAL A 186 12.07 15.12 15.17
C VAL A 186 11.97 14.05 16.25
N ARG A 187 10.77 13.48 16.43
CA ARG A 187 10.51 12.45 17.44
C ARG A 187 11.26 11.16 17.09
N LYS A 188 11.78 10.47 18.09
CA LYS A 188 12.62 9.27 17.88
C LYS A 188 11.91 7.97 18.23
N ASN A 189 11.12 7.96 19.30
CA ASN A 189 10.38 6.81 19.79
C ASN A 189 8.87 7.08 19.78
N LEU A 190 8.08 6.03 19.98
CA LEU A 190 6.62 6.08 19.97
C LEU A 190 5.99 5.97 21.35
N THR A 191 6.78 5.83 22.41
CA THR A 191 6.31 5.52 23.77
C THR A 191 6.33 6.74 24.70
N ASP A 192 7.10 7.77 24.37
CA ASP A 192 7.08 9.02 25.12
C ASP A 192 5.80 9.81 24.82
N LYS A 193 5.27 10.43 25.86
CA LYS A 193 4.11 11.32 25.74
C LYS A 193 4.48 12.62 25.02
N GLY A 194 3.49 13.17 24.33
CA GLY A 194 3.52 14.52 23.78
C GLY A 194 3.70 15.62 24.84
N ARG A 195 3.97 16.83 24.38
CA ARG A 195 4.12 18.04 25.22
C ARG A 195 2.77 18.75 25.48
N LEU A 196 2.00 18.91 24.42
CA LEU A 196 0.62 19.37 24.33
C LEU A 196 -0.35 18.20 24.59
N PHE A 197 -0.13 17.06 23.93
CA PHE A 197 -0.99 15.89 24.02
C PHE A 197 -0.47 14.92 25.08
N ASN A 198 -1.25 14.65 26.13
CA ASN A 198 -0.80 13.85 27.29
C ASN A 198 -0.89 12.31 27.07
N PHE A 199 -0.67 11.86 25.85
CA PHE A 199 -0.58 10.45 25.43
C PHE A 199 0.59 10.27 24.47
N ALA A 200 1.00 9.02 24.28
CA ALA A 200 2.06 8.62 23.38
C ALA A 200 1.50 8.21 22.01
N PRO A 201 2.27 8.32 20.92
CA PRO A 201 1.86 7.80 19.61
C PRO A 201 1.44 6.33 19.63
N MET A 202 2.07 5.54 20.49
CA MET A 202 1.71 4.14 20.70
C MET A 202 0.26 3.97 21.16
N ASP A 203 -0.26 4.89 21.99
CA ASP A 203 -1.66 4.85 22.41
C ASP A 203 -2.59 4.93 21.18
N VAL A 204 -2.24 5.72 20.16
CA VAL A 204 -3.01 5.78 18.90
C VAL A 204 -2.93 4.48 18.11
N TYR A 205 -1.72 3.90 17.98
CA TYR A 205 -1.54 2.60 17.31
C TYR A 205 -2.27 1.46 18.04
N GLU A 206 -2.53 1.59 19.34
CA GLU A 206 -3.31 0.63 20.12
C GLU A 206 -4.82 0.81 19.97
N LYS A 207 -5.28 2.06 19.93
CA LYS A 207 -6.72 2.38 19.92
C LYS A 207 -7.35 2.23 18.54
N LEU A 208 -6.65 2.61 17.47
CA LEU A 208 -7.20 2.51 16.12
C LEU A 208 -7.60 1.06 15.73
N PRO A 209 -6.77 0.01 15.92
CA PRO A 209 -7.22 -1.36 15.69
C PRO A 209 -8.46 -1.72 16.51
N ARG A 210 -8.55 -1.30 17.79
CA ARG A 210 -9.72 -1.55 18.63
C ARG A 210 -10.98 -0.90 18.08
N PHE A 211 -10.90 0.36 17.62
CA PHE A 211 -12.04 1.03 16.98
C PHE A 211 -12.47 0.31 15.70
N VAL A 212 -11.52 -0.11 14.87
CA VAL A 212 -11.78 -0.84 13.62
C VAL A 212 -12.53 -2.15 13.88
N GLU A 213 -12.06 -2.97 14.83
CA GLU A 213 -12.70 -4.25 15.16
C GLU A 213 -14.03 -4.08 15.90
N HIS A 214 -14.20 -3.01 16.69
CA HIS A 214 -15.46 -2.67 17.33
C HIS A 214 -16.55 -2.31 16.29
N LEU A 215 -16.18 -1.48 15.31
CA LEU A 215 -17.03 -1.12 14.18
C LEU A 215 -17.30 -2.29 13.23
N GLY A 216 -16.35 -3.23 13.16
CA GLY A 216 -16.39 -4.34 12.23
C GLY A 216 -16.19 -3.90 10.78
N LEU A 217 -15.24 -2.99 10.56
CA LEU A 217 -14.94 -2.49 9.22
C LEU A 217 -14.42 -3.60 8.29
N PRO A 218 -14.67 -3.49 6.97
CA PRO A 218 -14.26 -4.50 5.99
C PRO A 218 -12.74 -4.58 5.79
N HIS A 219 -11.99 -3.53 6.15
CA HIS A 219 -10.53 -3.48 6.11
C HIS A 219 -9.97 -3.26 7.52
N SER A 220 -8.81 -3.84 7.84
CA SER A 220 -8.10 -3.59 9.11
C SER A 220 -7.60 -2.15 9.18
N ILE A 221 -7.04 -1.76 10.33
CA ILE A 221 -6.28 -0.51 10.37
C ILE A 221 -5.10 -0.64 9.41
N HIS A 222 -5.04 0.25 8.43
CA HIS A 222 -3.92 0.35 7.51
C HIS A 222 -2.91 1.30 8.14
N ALA A 223 -1.70 0.85 8.41
CA ALA A 223 -0.76 1.58 9.24
C ALA A 223 0.57 1.86 8.53
N HIS A 224 0.94 3.14 8.56
CA HIS A 224 2.26 3.63 8.22
C HIS A 224 2.96 4.03 9.52
N ILE A 225 4.09 3.40 9.82
CA ILE A 225 4.81 3.57 11.09
C ILE A 225 5.93 4.61 10.91
N GLU A 226 6.07 5.48 11.90
CA GLU A 226 6.98 6.63 11.82
C GLU A 226 8.45 6.23 11.67
N GLY A 227 9.12 6.96 10.78
CA GLY A 227 10.55 6.86 10.60
C GLY A 227 10.94 5.81 9.56
N TYR A 228 10.02 5.33 8.73
CA TYR A 228 10.35 4.50 7.56
C TYR A 228 11.48 5.13 6.72
N GLU A 229 12.32 4.31 6.08
CA GLU A 229 13.54 4.73 5.40
C GLU A 229 14.59 5.48 6.27
N SER A 230 14.44 5.42 7.60
CA SER A 230 15.37 6.00 8.57
C SER A 230 15.90 4.96 9.55
N GLN A 231 16.91 5.34 10.33
CA GLN A 231 17.50 4.48 11.37
C GLN A 231 16.54 4.10 12.51
N TYR A 232 15.43 4.81 12.67
CA TYR A 232 14.43 4.54 13.72
C TYR A 232 13.34 3.56 13.28
N SER A 233 13.27 3.26 11.97
CA SER A 233 12.19 2.46 11.38
C SER A 233 12.03 1.08 11.99
N LYS A 234 13.12 0.32 12.12
CA LYS A 234 13.11 -1.06 12.64
C LYS A 234 12.65 -1.12 14.10
N GLU A 235 13.18 -0.27 14.96
CA GLU A 235 12.79 -0.20 16.37
C GLU A 235 11.31 0.17 16.54
N ASN A 236 10.86 1.22 15.84
CA ASN A 236 9.47 1.66 15.89
C ASN A 236 8.50 0.62 15.32
N LEU A 237 8.90 -0.09 14.25
CA LEU A 237 8.14 -1.19 13.66
C LEU A 237 7.88 -2.27 14.70
N PHE A 238 8.93 -2.84 15.31
CA PHE A 238 8.76 -3.95 16.25
C PHE A 238 8.08 -3.52 17.55
N ALA A 239 8.33 -2.30 18.03
CA ALA A 239 7.59 -1.76 19.18
C ALA A 239 6.08 -1.74 18.90
N THR A 240 5.68 -1.29 17.70
CA THR A 240 4.27 -1.21 17.29
C THR A 240 3.67 -2.60 17.09
N LEU A 241 4.33 -3.48 16.32
CA LEU A 241 3.85 -4.83 16.05
C LEU A 241 3.66 -5.64 17.34
N ASN A 242 4.65 -5.63 18.23
CA ASN A 242 4.57 -6.32 19.51
C ASN A 242 3.46 -5.75 20.40
N LYS A 243 3.28 -4.42 20.40
CA LYS A 243 2.22 -3.81 21.19
C LYS A 243 0.84 -4.15 20.64
N VAL A 244 0.61 -4.04 19.33
CA VAL A 244 -0.68 -4.41 18.71
C VAL A 244 -0.98 -5.90 18.92
N LYS A 245 0.01 -6.78 18.75
CA LYS A 245 -0.12 -8.22 19.04
C LYS A 245 -0.53 -8.47 20.50
N SER A 246 0.06 -7.73 21.44
CA SER A 246 -0.25 -7.89 22.87
C SER A 246 -1.70 -7.55 23.24
N LEU A 247 -2.43 -6.83 22.37
CA LEU A 247 -3.84 -6.52 22.58
C LEU A 247 -4.75 -7.75 22.46
N GLY A 248 -4.29 -8.83 21.81
CA GLY A 248 -5.05 -10.07 21.67
C GLY A 248 -6.35 -9.92 20.88
N LEU A 249 -6.43 -8.94 19.98
CA LEU A 249 -7.62 -8.67 19.18
C LEU A 249 -7.94 -9.82 18.23
N LYS A 250 -9.19 -9.88 17.78
CA LYS A 250 -9.65 -10.82 16.76
C LYS A 250 -10.36 -10.06 15.64
N PRO A 251 -10.16 -10.47 14.37
CA PRO A 251 -10.89 -9.88 13.25
C PRO A 251 -12.39 -10.04 13.45
N ASN A 252 -13.13 -8.94 13.28
CA ASN A 252 -14.58 -8.90 13.45
C ASN A 252 -15.29 -8.13 12.31
N PRO A 253 -14.96 -8.37 11.03
CA PRO A 253 -15.64 -7.68 9.93
C PRO A 253 -17.15 -8.03 9.94
N LYS A 254 -17.99 -7.00 9.91
CA LYS A 254 -19.45 -7.13 9.79
C LYS A 254 -19.84 -6.86 8.34
N ASN A 255 -20.20 -7.91 7.60
CA ASN A 255 -20.72 -7.79 6.24
C ASN A 255 -21.74 -8.90 5.94
N ASP A 256 -22.58 -8.63 4.95
CA ASP A 256 -23.65 -9.55 4.51
C ASP A 256 -23.16 -10.63 3.53
N LEU A 257 -21.87 -10.62 3.16
CA LEU A 257 -21.31 -11.49 2.12
C LEU A 257 -20.76 -12.82 2.68
N GLY A 258 -20.69 -12.97 4.01
CA GLY A 258 -20.14 -14.16 4.66
C GLY A 258 -18.63 -14.31 4.51
N ILE A 259 -17.95 -13.36 3.86
CA ILE A 259 -16.49 -13.32 3.69
C ILE A 259 -15.88 -12.64 4.91
N LYS A 260 -14.95 -13.32 5.60
CA LYS A 260 -14.26 -12.75 6.76
C LYS A 260 -12.79 -12.53 6.42
N ARG A 261 -12.34 -11.28 6.62
CA ARG A 261 -10.93 -10.91 6.60
C ARG A 261 -10.19 -11.53 7.80
N SER A 262 -8.93 -11.91 7.64
CA SER A 262 -8.11 -12.55 8.69
C SER A 262 -7.24 -11.56 9.46
N GLN A 263 -6.96 -10.39 8.87
CA GLN A 263 -6.06 -9.38 9.40
C GLN A 263 -6.73 -8.51 10.47
N ILE A 264 -5.99 -8.02 11.46
CA ILE A 264 -6.37 -6.95 12.40
C ILE A 264 -5.52 -5.68 12.20
N PHE A 265 -4.39 -5.80 11.51
CA PHE A 265 -3.43 -4.74 11.28
C PHE A 265 -2.70 -4.98 9.96
N HIS A 266 -2.69 -3.96 9.10
CA HIS A 266 -2.03 -3.98 7.81
C HIS A 266 -0.85 -3.00 7.79
N LEU A 267 0.36 -3.50 7.57
CA LEU A 267 1.59 -2.69 7.50
C LEU A 267 1.83 -2.16 6.08
N ALA A 268 1.96 -0.84 5.96
CA ALA A 268 2.29 -0.18 4.71
C ALA A 268 3.79 -0.25 4.36
N HIS A 269 4.11 -0.68 3.14
CA HIS A 269 5.44 -0.62 2.52
C HIS A 269 6.55 -1.29 3.34
N ALA A 270 6.37 -2.56 3.66
CA ALA A 270 7.25 -3.31 4.56
C ALA A 270 8.74 -3.27 4.17
N SER A 271 9.06 -3.13 2.89
CA SER A 271 10.44 -3.02 2.39
C SER A 271 11.26 -1.89 3.01
N SER A 272 10.59 -0.87 3.55
CA SER A 272 11.20 0.37 4.01
C SER A 272 11.61 0.41 5.48
N TYR A 273 11.35 -0.65 6.26
CA TYR A 273 11.63 -0.66 7.71
C TYR A 273 12.94 -1.33 8.12
N ASN A 274 13.39 -2.36 7.43
CA ASN A 274 14.66 -3.02 7.77
C ASN A 274 15.79 -2.42 6.93
N ILE A 275 16.22 -1.20 7.26
CA ILE A 275 17.26 -0.49 6.49
C ILE A 275 18.63 -1.16 6.56
N ASP A 276 18.83 -2.09 7.51
CA ASP A 276 20.01 -2.94 7.64
C ASP A 276 19.99 -4.15 6.68
N GLY A 277 18.87 -4.41 6.02
CA GLY A 277 18.67 -5.54 5.10
C GLY A 277 18.33 -6.86 5.79
N ASP A 278 18.30 -6.90 7.13
CA ASP A 278 17.93 -8.10 7.88
C ASP A 278 16.43 -8.13 8.17
N ASN A 279 15.73 -8.99 7.42
CA ASN A 279 14.29 -9.20 7.53
C ASN A 279 13.90 -10.41 8.38
N SER A 280 14.86 -11.10 9.01
CA SER A 280 14.63 -12.39 9.68
C SER A 280 13.57 -12.28 10.79
N GLU A 281 13.67 -11.25 11.62
CA GLU A 281 12.71 -11.01 12.70
C GLU A 281 11.31 -10.68 12.17
N LEU A 282 11.22 -9.90 11.08
CA LEU A 282 9.94 -9.55 10.46
C LEU A 282 9.27 -10.76 9.79
N ILE A 283 10.06 -11.59 9.11
CA ILE A 283 9.60 -12.86 8.52
C ILE A 283 9.06 -13.79 9.59
N ASN A 284 9.80 -13.97 10.69
CA ASN A 284 9.36 -14.81 11.81
C ASN A 284 8.07 -14.28 12.44
N PHE A 285 7.98 -12.95 12.65
CA PHE A 285 6.76 -12.33 13.18
C PHE A 285 5.54 -12.66 12.31
N TYR A 286 5.60 -12.44 10.99
CA TYR A 286 4.42 -12.65 10.14
C TYR A 286 4.07 -14.13 9.99
N ASN A 287 5.06 -15.01 9.88
CA ASN A 287 4.81 -16.46 9.80
C ASN A 287 4.12 -16.99 11.07
N GLU A 288 4.40 -16.41 12.25
CA GLU A 288 3.76 -16.78 13.52
C GLU A 288 2.42 -16.07 13.77
N ASN A 289 2.07 -15.01 13.02
CA ASN A 289 0.92 -14.14 13.30
C ASN A 289 0.09 -13.90 12.04
N GLN A 290 -0.82 -14.83 11.75
CA GLN A 290 -1.67 -14.86 10.55
C GLN A 290 -2.75 -13.75 10.52
N ASP A 291 -2.92 -13.02 11.61
CA ASP A 291 -3.78 -11.86 11.75
C ASP A 291 -3.08 -10.53 11.43
N PHE A 292 -1.87 -10.58 10.89
CA PHE A 292 -1.15 -9.43 10.35
C PHE A 292 -0.85 -9.64 8.87
N ASP A 293 -1.02 -8.59 8.08
CA ASP A 293 -0.68 -8.53 6.67
C ASP A 293 0.11 -7.25 6.32
N MET A 294 0.70 -7.20 5.13
CA MET A 294 1.53 -6.07 4.70
C MET A 294 1.52 -5.87 3.18
N ASP A 295 1.55 -4.62 2.75
CA ASP A 295 1.95 -4.30 1.38
C ASP A 295 3.48 -4.13 1.27
N LEU A 296 4.07 -4.63 0.19
CA LEU A 296 5.52 -4.82 0.10
C LEU A 296 6.31 -3.53 -0.21
N GLY A 297 5.80 -2.68 -1.10
CA GLY A 297 6.47 -1.48 -1.57
C GLY A 297 7.73 -1.77 -2.40
N PHE A 298 7.56 -2.27 -3.63
CA PHE A 298 8.66 -2.50 -4.57
C PHE A 298 9.18 -1.20 -5.20
N ILE A 299 10.50 -1.15 -5.42
CA ILE A 299 11.18 -0.04 -6.10
C ILE A 299 11.40 -0.37 -7.58
N GLY A 300 11.06 0.56 -8.46
CA GLY A 300 11.20 0.42 -9.93
C GLY A 300 12.44 1.06 -10.54
N PHE A 301 13.25 1.79 -9.76
CA PHE A 301 14.43 2.54 -10.23
C PHE A 301 14.15 3.45 -11.46
N ASN A 302 12.97 4.07 -11.52
CA ASN A 302 12.61 5.04 -12.54
C ASN A 302 13.58 6.23 -12.57
N THR A 303 13.65 6.92 -13.71
CA THR A 303 14.51 8.10 -13.88
C THR A 303 14.25 9.15 -12.81
N ILE A 304 13.00 9.35 -12.42
CA ILE A 304 12.56 10.23 -11.34
C ILE A 304 11.24 9.72 -10.78
N ASN A 305 11.03 9.81 -9.48
CA ASN A 305 9.77 9.44 -8.82
C ASN A 305 9.18 10.66 -8.09
N PRO A 306 7.86 10.82 -8.08
CA PRO A 306 7.16 11.57 -7.05
C PRO A 306 7.51 11.09 -5.66
N LEU A 307 7.30 11.96 -4.69
CA LEU A 307 7.17 11.56 -3.30
C LEU A 307 6.02 12.34 -2.68
N ILE A 308 4.99 11.61 -2.26
CA ILE A 308 3.86 12.05 -1.45
C ILE A 308 3.99 11.37 -0.11
N THR A 309 4.14 12.15 0.96
CA THR A 309 4.39 11.59 2.29
C THR A 309 3.88 12.55 3.37
N SER A 310 3.62 12.01 4.56
CA SER A 310 3.36 12.77 5.78
C SER A 310 4.50 12.63 6.79
N ASP A 311 5.61 11.97 6.41
CA ASP A 311 6.74 11.69 7.29
C ASP A 311 7.82 12.78 7.23
N ARG A 312 8.14 13.34 8.39
CA ARG A 312 9.08 14.44 8.51
C ARG A 312 10.52 13.97 8.57
N HIS A 313 10.80 12.75 9.07
CA HIS A 313 12.14 12.17 9.01
C HIS A 313 12.61 12.06 7.56
N LEU A 314 11.77 11.49 6.70
CA LEU A 314 12.09 11.31 5.30
C LEU A 314 12.29 12.66 4.60
N ILE A 315 11.38 13.61 4.80
CA ILE A 315 11.47 14.92 4.14
C ILE A 315 12.67 15.73 4.65
N ASN A 316 13.02 15.65 5.93
CA ASN A 316 14.24 16.29 6.44
C ASN A 316 15.51 15.68 5.84
N LYS A 317 15.59 14.35 5.76
CA LYS A 317 16.70 13.64 5.12
C LYS A 317 16.87 14.09 3.66
N LEU A 318 15.78 14.17 2.91
CA LEU A 318 15.80 14.58 1.50
C LEU A 318 16.12 16.07 1.34
N ASN A 319 15.57 16.94 2.18
CA ASN A 319 15.81 18.38 2.10
C ASN A 319 17.25 18.77 2.50
N ASN A 320 17.92 17.94 3.31
CA ASN A 320 19.32 18.11 3.69
C ASN A 320 20.30 17.41 2.72
N SER A 321 19.80 16.77 1.67
CA SER A 321 20.66 16.16 0.65
C SER A 321 21.32 17.25 -0.23
N PRO A 322 22.49 16.99 -0.85
CA PRO A 322 23.25 18.03 -1.56
C PRO A 322 22.49 18.76 -2.67
N ASN A 323 21.58 18.05 -3.38
CA ASN A 323 20.79 18.59 -4.48
C ASN A 323 19.30 18.26 -4.26
N PRO A 324 18.61 18.95 -3.34
CA PRO A 324 17.24 18.62 -3.02
C PRO A 324 16.30 19.10 -4.13
N TYR A 325 15.28 18.30 -4.43
CA TYR A 325 14.18 18.76 -5.27
C TYR A 325 13.31 19.78 -4.52
N LYS A 326 12.62 20.63 -5.29
CA LYS A 326 11.64 21.57 -4.74
C LYS A 326 10.57 20.81 -3.97
N LEU A 327 10.25 21.34 -2.78
CA LEU A 327 9.36 20.72 -1.82
C LEU A 327 8.18 21.64 -1.55
N ILE A 328 6.97 21.09 -1.68
CA ILE A 328 5.75 21.73 -1.21
C ILE A 328 5.37 21.08 0.14
N ARG A 329 5.06 21.92 1.11
CA ARG A 329 4.65 21.52 2.46
C ARG A 329 3.29 22.14 2.76
N SER A 330 2.43 21.41 3.46
CA SER A 330 1.17 21.93 3.96
C SER A 330 0.83 21.28 5.28
N SER A 331 0.19 22.06 6.14
CA SER A 331 -0.43 21.58 7.37
C SER A 331 -1.94 21.70 7.21
N VAL A 332 -2.65 20.61 7.49
CA VAL A 332 -4.09 20.56 7.58
C VAL A 332 -4.44 20.67 9.05
N GLU A 333 -5.10 21.77 9.40
CA GLU A 333 -5.48 22.09 10.79
C GLU A 333 -6.14 20.88 11.46
N SER A 334 -5.60 20.49 12.63
CA SER A 334 -6.11 19.39 13.46
C SER A 334 -6.14 17.99 12.81
N GLU A 335 -5.54 17.82 11.63
CA GLU A 335 -5.59 16.56 10.87
C GLU A 335 -4.21 16.05 10.44
N GLY A 336 -3.19 16.90 10.36
CA GLY A 336 -1.80 16.50 10.13
C GLY A 336 -1.10 17.27 9.01
N ASP A 337 0.12 16.87 8.67
CA ASP A 337 0.90 17.51 7.61
C ASP A 337 1.03 16.63 6.39
N SER A 338 1.29 17.27 5.25
CA SER A 338 1.64 16.58 4.03
C SER A 338 2.71 17.29 3.23
N PHE A 339 3.44 16.48 2.48
CA PHE A 339 4.60 16.89 1.73
C PHE A 339 4.55 16.31 0.33
N ALA A 340 4.96 17.10 -0.65
CA ALA A 340 5.15 16.67 -2.02
C ALA A 340 6.50 17.13 -2.54
N THR A 341 7.29 16.21 -3.08
CA THR A 341 8.56 16.50 -3.75
C THR A 341 8.82 15.47 -4.85
N LEU A 342 10.01 15.50 -5.45
CA LEU A 342 10.51 14.47 -6.34
C LEU A 342 11.74 13.80 -5.70
N ARG A 343 12.05 12.56 -6.10
CA ARG A 343 13.22 11.80 -5.66
C ARG A 343 13.74 10.92 -6.80
N LYS A 344 14.94 10.37 -6.62
CA LYS A 344 15.52 9.36 -7.52
C LYS A 344 15.98 8.18 -6.66
N PHE A 345 15.70 6.96 -7.11
CA PHE A 345 16.38 5.77 -6.60
C PHE A 345 17.52 5.43 -7.54
N SER A 346 18.62 4.92 -7.00
CA SER A 346 19.81 4.56 -7.78
C SER A 346 20.24 3.13 -7.51
N LYS A 347 20.42 2.35 -8.58
CA LYS A 347 21.05 1.03 -8.50
C LYS A 347 22.48 1.09 -7.98
N LYS A 348 23.09 2.27 -7.89
CA LYS A 348 24.44 2.51 -7.38
C LYS A 348 24.45 3.07 -5.95
N LYS A 349 23.31 3.03 -5.25
CA LYS A 349 23.18 3.45 -3.86
C LYS A 349 22.75 2.25 -3.02
N LYS A 350 23.61 1.85 -2.07
CA LYS A 350 23.40 0.66 -1.22
C LYS A 350 22.01 0.65 -0.57
N ASP A 351 21.61 1.74 0.08
CA ASP A 351 20.31 1.86 0.76
C ASP A 351 19.12 1.57 -0.15
N ASP A 352 19.15 2.08 -1.39
CA ASP A 352 18.07 1.89 -2.35
C ASP A 352 18.02 0.43 -2.83
N CYS A 353 19.19 -0.21 -2.94
CA CYS A 353 19.31 -1.63 -3.29
C CYS A 353 18.85 -2.53 -2.14
N VAL A 354 19.11 -2.15 -0.88
CA VAL A 354 18.59 -2.84 0.30
C VAL A 354 17.07 -2.82 0.33
N MET A 355 16.44 -1.65 0.15
CA MET A 355 14.97 -1.56 0.10
C MET A 355 14.39 -2.40 -1.04
N TRP A 356 14.99 -2.36 -2.23
CA TRP A 356 14.59 -3.21 -3.36
C TRP A 356 14.65 -4.70 -2.99
N ALA A 357 15.73 -5.13 -2.35
CA ALA A 357 15.92 -6.51 -1.94
C ALA A 357 14.97 -6.94 -0.83
N ASN A 358 14.69 -6.06 0.13
CA ASN A 358 13.76 -6.32 1.23
C ASN A 358 12.38 -6.74 0.70
N ALA A 359 11.83 -6.01 -0.28
CA ALA A 359 10.54 -6.34 -0.87
C ALA A 359 10.52 -7.76 -1.47
N ILE A 360 11.60 -8.15 -2.16
CA ILE A 360 11.74 -9.49 -2.76
C ILE A 360 11.93 -10.56 -1.69
N ILE A 361 12.79 -10.32 -0.70
CA ILE A 361 13.06 -11.26 0.39
C ILE A 361 11.78 -11.55 1.17
N LEU A 362 11.00 -10.52 1.51
CA LEU A 362 9.71 -10.67 2.19
C LEU A 362 8.73 -11.46 1.33
N ALA A 363 8.58 -11.09 0.05
CA ALA A 363 7.73 -11.81 -0.90
C ALA A 363 8.05 -13.30 -1.02
N LEU A 364 9.35 -13.65 -1.00
CA LEU A 364 9.78 -15.03 -1.13
C LEU A 364 9.67 -15.83 0.16
N ASN A 365 9.57 -15.21 1.35
CA ASN A 365 9.70 -15.93 2.63
C ASN A 365 8.49 -15.85 3.56
N ILE A 366 7.47 -15.08 3.20
CA ILE A 366 6.20 -15.00 3.93
C ILE A 366 5.09 -15.57 3.03
N SER A 367 4.04 -16.13 3.64
CA SER A 367 2.86 -16.61 2.92
C SER A 367 2.27 -15.50 2.02
N PRO A 368 1.99 -15.76 0.73
CA PRO A 368 1.42 -14.74 -0.16
C PRO A 368 0.04 -14.26 0.29
N TRP A 369 -0.66 -15.01 1.15
CA TRP A 369 -1.94 -14.63 1.76
C TRP A 369 -1.83 -13.54 2.84
N GLN A 370 -0.62 -13.21 3.28
CA GLN A 370 -0.35 -12.12 4.22
C GLN A 370 0.34 -10.92 3.54
N LEU A 371 0.50 -10.98 2.22
CA LEU A 371 1.27 -10.01 1.47
C LEU A 371 0.42 -9.40 0.38
N GLN A 372 0.67 -8.13 0.09
CA GLN A 372 0.10 -7.47 -1.08
C GLN A 372 1.18 -6.84 -1.94
N TYR A 373 1.01 -7.01 -3.25
CA TYR A 373 1.85 -6.39 -4.25
C TYR A 373 1.59 -4.89 -4.30
N SER A 374 2.57 -4.07 -3.97
CA SER A 374 2.45 -2.61 -4.05
C SER A 374 3.76 -1.96 -4.47
N VAL A 375 3.66 -0.76 -5.02
CA VAL A 375 4.80 0.11 -5.34
C VAL A 375 4.69 1.47 -4.65
N ASN A 376 3.85 1.55 -3.61
CA ASN A 376 3.52 2.80 -2.94
C ASN A 376 3.19 3.90 -3.97
N TYR A 377 2.35 3.61 -4.97
CA TYR A 377 2.29 4.42 -6.18
C TYR A 377 1.98 5.89 -5.84
N PRO A 378 2.71 6.89 -6.38
CA PRO A 378 3.84 6.80 -7.32
C PRO A 378 5.22 6.94 -6.65
N ASN A 379 5.32 6.73 -5.34
CA ASN A 379 6.51 7.01 -4.53
C ASN A 379 7.71 6.10 -4.86
N TYR A 380 7.50 4.80 -5.06
CA TYR A 380 8.61 3.84 -5.27
C TYR A 380 8.77 3.37 -6.71
N ALA A 381 7.67 3.29 -7.47
CA ALA A 381 7.72 2.96 -8.88
C ALA A 381 6.50 3.50 -9.64
N ASP A 382 6.63 3.52 -10.96
CA ASP A 382 5.48 3.61 -11.85
C ASP A 382 4.81 2.24 -11.98
N ILE A 383 3.49 2.21 -12.14
CA ILE A 383 2.73 0.97 -12.36
C ILE A 383 3.15 0.29 -13.68
N THR A 384 3.78 1.03 -14.60
CA THR A 384 4.37 0.45 -15.81
C THR A 384 5.57 -0.47 -15.51
N ASN A 385 6.17 -0.41 -14.32
CA ASN A 385 7.26 -1.30 -13.91
C ASN A 385 6.80 -2.68 -13.42
N LEU A 386 5.50 -2.89 -13.18
CA LEU A 386 5.01 -4.12 -12.57
C LEU A 386 5.43 -5.40 -13.32
N PRO A 387 5.44 -5.46 -14.66
CA PRO A 387 5.89 -6.66 -15.37
C PRO A 387 7.37 -6.99 -15.08
N GLU A 388 8.24 -5.99 -15.00
CA GLU A 388 9.66 -6.21 -14.67
C GLU A 388 9.81 -6.67 -13.22
N ILE A 389 9.11 -6.02 -12.28
CA ILE A 389 9.14 -6.39 -10.86
C ILE A 389 8.59 -7.81 -10.66
N ALA A 390 7.50 -8.18 -11.35
CA ALA A 390 6.94 -9.53 -11.30
C ALA A 390 7.96 -10.58 -11.78
N SER A 391 8.77 -10.25 -12.81
CA SER A 391 9.83 -11.14 -13.28
C SER A 391 10.86 -11.47 -12.20
N TRP A 392 11.14 -10.52 -11.30
CA TRP A 392 12.03 -10.76 -10.16
C TRP A 392 11.45 -11.76 -9.17
N LEU A 393 10.13 -11.86 -9.03
CA LEU A 393 9.53 -12.79 -8.08
C LEU A 393 9.48 -14.22 -8.63
N ILE A 394 9.23 -14.37 -9.94
CA ILE A 394 8.98 -15.67 -10.57
C ILE A 394 10.20 -16.25 -11.30
N SER A 395 11.28 -15.49 -11.47
CA SER A 395 12.49 -15.93 -12.18
C SER A 395 13.77 -15.51 -11.48
N TYR A 396 14.51 -16.50 -10.97
CA TYR A 396 15.84 -16.30 -10.41
C TYR A 396 16.82 -15.74 -11.45
N GLU A 397 16.79 -16.22 -12.70
CA GLU A 397 17.67 -15.73 -13.76
C GLU A 397 17.39 -14.26 -14.10
N ALA A 398 16.11 -13.84 -14.09
CA ALA A 398 15.77 -12.43 -14.27
C ALA A 398 16.33 -11.56 -13.12
N ARG A 399 16.20 -12.02 -11.86
CA ARG A 399 16.83 -11.33 -10.71
C ARG A 399 18.34 -11.25 -10.85
N LYS A 400 18.99 -12.37 -11.18
CA LYS A 400 20.44 -12.46 -11.34
C LYS A 400 20.95 -11.54 -12.44
N GLN A 401 20.23 -11.48 -13.57
CA GLN A 401 20.53 -10.55 -14.64
C GLN A 401 20.40 -9.09 -14.18
N PHE A 402 19.34 -8.76 -13.44
CA PHE A 402 19.13 -7.41 -12.91
C PHE A 402 20.23 -6.99 -11.91
N MET A 403 20.70 -7.92 -11.08
CA MET A 403 21.74 -7.68 -10.07
C MET A 403 23.12 -7.39 -10.65
N LYS A 404 23.39 -7.69 -11.94
CA LYS A 404 24.69 -7.39 -12.59
C LYS A 404 25.07 -5.91 -12.55
N ASP A 405 24.06 -5.04 -12.59
CA ASP A 405 24.24 -3.59 -12.64
C ASP A 405 23.98 -2.90 -11.29
N ILE A 406 23.87 -3.66 -10.20
CA ILE A 406 23.64 -3.13 -8.84
C ILE A 406 24.96 -2.74 -8.14
N ASP A 407 24.84 -1.95 -7.09
CA ASP A 407 25.90 -1.55 -6.19
C ASP A 407 26.69 -2.76 -5.63
N THR A 408 28.01 -2.72 -5.76
CA THR A 408 28.87 -3.84 -5.38
C THR A 408 28.98 -4.04 -3.88
N SER A 409 28.76 -2.99 -3.07
CA SER A 409 28.77 -3.11 -1.61
C SER A 409 27.50 -3.81 -1.11
N PHE A 410 26.35 -3.56 -1.75
CA PHE A 410 25.13 -4.34 -1.51
C PHE A 410 25.33 -5.82 -1.86
N LEU A 411 25.89 -6.13 -3.03
CA LEU A 411 26.04 -7.52 -3.49
C LEU A 411 26.91 -8.38 -2.57
N LYS A 412 27.89 -7.79 -1.87
CA LYS A 412 28.77 -8.51 -0.93
C LYS A 412 28.03 -8.98 0.32
N ASP A 413 27.06 -8.19 0.78
CA ASP A 413 26.39 -8.41 2.07
C ASP A 413 25.00 -9.05 1.90
N SER A 414 24.45 -9.05 0.68
CA SER A 414 23.07 -9.42 0.43
C SER A 414 22.86 -10.94 0.37
N THR A 415 21.92 -11.41 1.19
CA THR A 415 21.44 -12.81 1.17
C THR A 415 20.64 -13.15 -0.09
N LEU A 416 20.17 -12.14 -0.85
CA LEU A 416 19.37 -12.33 -2.05
C LEU A 416 20.20 -12.88 -3.24
N VAL A 417 21.52 -12.64 -3.26
CA VAL A 417 22.40 -12.99 -4.40
C VAL A 417 22.35 -14.49 -4.71
N ASN A 418 22.31 -15.32 -3.67
CA ASN A 418 22.30 -16.78 -3.82
C ASN A 418 20.92 -17.39 -3.54
N ASN A 419 19.86 -16.57 -3.43
CA ASN A 419 18.51 -17.05 -3.17
C ASN A 419 17.81 -17.43 -4.48
N GLU A 420 17.77 -18.73 -4.76
CA GLU A 420 17.12 -19.30 -5.96
C GLU A 420 15.60 -19.46 -5.82
N LYS A 421 15.02 -19.21 -4.63
CA LYS A 421 13.58 -19.34 -4.39
C LYS A 421 12.79 -18.42 -5.31
N VAL A 422 11.70 -18.91 -5.89
CA VAL A 422 10.80 -18.15 -6.76
C VAL A 422 9.36 -18.38 -6.33
N LEU A 423 8.48 -17.43 -6.64
CA LEU A 423 7.04 -17.59 -6.54
C LEU A 423 6.53 -18.41 -7.74
N THR A 424 5.54 -19.26 -7.50
CA THR A 424 4.73 -19.82 -8.58
C THR A 424 3.85 -18.73 -9.20
N PHE A 425 3.27 -19.01 -10.37
CA PHE A 425 2.27 -18.09 -10.95
C PHE A 425 1.01 -17.99 -10.08
N ASN A 426 0.67 -19.07 -9.35
CA ASN A 426 -0.44 -19.07 -8.40
C ASN A 426 -0.15 -18.16 -7.20
N ASP A 427 1.05 -18.23 -6.62
CA ASP A 427 1.49 -17.33 -5.54
C ASP A 427 1.47 -15.86 -5.99
N PHE A 428 1.94 -15.58 -7.21
CA PHE A 428 1.86 -14.25 -7.80
C PHE A 428 0.41 -13.77 -7.93
N THR A 429 -0.51 -14.66 -8.33
CA THR A 429 -1.94 -14.35 -8.42
C THR A 429 -2.54 -14.06 -7.05
N ILE A 430 -2.19 -14.83 -6.01
CA ILE A 430 -2.61 -14.56 -4.63
C ILE A 430 -2.16 -13.15 -4.21
N LEU A 431 -0.87 -12.87 -4.35
CA LEU A 431 -0.21 -11.64 -3.89
C LEU A 431 -0.82 -10.35 -4.48
N THR A 432 -1.47 -10.44 -5.65
CA THR A 432 -1.95 -9.28 -6.43
C THR A 432 -3.47 -9.20 -6.53
N ARG A 433 -4.19 -10.30 -6.21
CA ARG A 433 -5.65 -10.43 -6.43
C ARG A 433 -6.40 -10.98 -5.23
N SER A 434 -5.95 -12.09 -4.64
CA SER A 434 -6.73 -12.81 -3.63
C SER A 434 -6.43 -12.36 -2.20
N SER A 435 -5.20 -11.91 -1.95
CA SER A 435 -4.77 -11.38 -0.66
C SER A 435 -5.18 -9.91 -0.43
N PRO A 436 -5.00 -8.98 -1.39
CA PRO A 436 -5.63 -7.66 -1.32
C PRO A 436 -7.15 -7.77 -1.49
#